data_AF-A0A368K677-F1
#
_entry.id   AF-A0A368K677-F1
#
_cell.length_a   1.000
_cell.length_b   1.000
_cell.length_c   1.000
_cell.angle_alpha   90.00
_cell.angle_beta   90.00
_cell.angle_gamma   90.00
#
_symmetry.space_group_name_H-M   'P 1'
#
loop_
_entity.id
_entity.type
_entity.pdbx_description
1 polymer ?
#
loop_
_entity_poly.entity_id
_entity_poly.type
_entity_poly.pdbx_seq_one_letter_code
_entity_poly.pdbx_strand_id
1 'polypeptide(L)'
;MQKPGPEKLARPASEPVQPRQLKRREGTRPDEKLALILETEPSEDYALLDSGNGQKLEQYGPYRIVRPEGQAIWLPACDQAEWAKADAVFTGNTDEEGIGRWHFPRQPLGETWPMAYDGIPFLGRFTSFRHVGVFPEQAAHWATMDHLIRNAGRPVRVLNLFGYTGVASLVAARAGAEVTHVDASKKAILWARENQEMAGLSAKPIRWICDDATKFVAREERRDSRYDIILLDPPAYGRGPNGEIWQLFDNLPEIVDLCRSILTPKPLAVVLTAYSIRASFFAIHELMRDAFTGLGGRVESGELILRERSAGRALSTSLFSRWVAQ
;
A
#
# COMPACT_ATOMS: atom_id res chain seq x y z
N MET A 1 43.80 35.93 5.40
CA MET A 1 42.36 36.19 5.18
C MET A 1 41.74 34.92 4.59
N GLN A 2 41.13 34.07 5.41
CA GLN A 2 40.34 32.92 4.95
C GLN A 2 38.87 33.37 4.85
N LYS A 3 38.24 33.12 3.70
CA LYS A 3 36.80 33.38 3.50
C LYS A 3 35.98 32.35 4.27
N PRO A 4 34.91 32.74 5.00
CA PRO A 4 33.99 31.79 5.60
C PRO A 4 33.19 31.07 4.52
N GLY A 5 33.02 29.75 4.68
CA GLY A 5 32.22 28.90 3.80
C GLY A 5 30.72 29.17 3.92
N PRO A 6 29.91 28.73 2.94
CA PRO A 6 28.48 29.04 2.90
C PRO A 6 27.74 28.37 4.06
N GLU A 7 27.01 29.17 4.84
CA GLU A 7 26.06 28.70 5.84
C GLU A 7 25.00 27.82 5.18
N LYS A 8 24.90 26.57 5.64
CA LYS A 8 23.75 25.72 5.32
C LYS A 8 22.52 26.37 5.98
N LEU A 9 21.66 27.00 5.18
CA LEU A 9 20.32 27.38 5.63
C LEU A 9 19.62 26.12 6.17
N ALA A 10 19.41 26.09 7.49
CA ALA A 10 18.58 25.08 8.12
C ALA A 10 17.17 25.19 7.53
N ARG A 11 16.59 24.05 7.13
CA ARG A 11 15.16 24.00 6.78
C ARG A 11 14.37 24.45 8.02
N PRO A 12 13.38 25.35 7.88
CA PRO A 12 12.56 25.75 9.02
C PRO A 12 11.93 24.49 9.62
N ALA A 13 12.06 24.34 10.93
CA ALA A 13 11.44 23.24 11.66
C ALA A 13 9.93 23.26 11.37
N SER A 14 9.37 22.11 10.98
CA SER A 14 7.93 21.98 10.80
C SER A 14 7.26 22.29 12.14
N GLU A 15 6.38 23.29 12.18
CA GLU A 15 5.55 23.56 13.36
C GLU A 15 4.87 22.26 13.83
N PRO A 16 4.78 22.04 15.15
CA PRO A 16 4.06 20.89 15.69
C PRO A 16 2.60 20.95 15.23
N VAL A 17 2.14 19.90 14.56
CA VAL A 17 0.72 19.74 14.22
C VAL A 17 -0.02 19.51 15.52
N GLN A 18 -0.92 20.42 15.88
CA GLN A 18 -1.78 20.20 17.04
C GLN A 18 -2.71 19.02 16.76
N PRO A 19 -2.93 18.11 17.72
CA PRO A 19 -3.81 16.97 17.54
C PRO A 19 -5.21 17.42 17.11
N ARG A 20 -5.73 16.82 16.02
CA ARG A 20 -7.06 17.14 15.53
C ARG A 20 -8.12 16.72 16.56
N GLN A 21 -8.98 17.65 16.95
CA GLN A 21 -10.16 17.32 17.76
C GLN A 21 -11.21 16.63 16.88
N LEU A 22 -11.30 15.31 16.98
CA LEU A 22 -12.31 14.53 16.28
C LEU A 22 -13.69 14.80 16.87
N LYS A 23 -14.64 15.13 15.98
CA LYS A 23 -16.05 15.33 16.34
C LYS A 23 -16.89 14.33 15.56
N ARG A 24 -17.89 13.74 16.23
CA ARG A 24 -18.87 12.90 15.56
C ARG A 24 -19.56 13.71 14.46
N ARG A 25 -19.65 13.13 13.26
CA ARG A 25 -20.32 13.74 12.12
C ARG A 25 -21.84 13.53 12.24
N GLU A 26 -22.62 14.53 11.85
CA GLU A 26 -24.08 14.46 11.79
C GLU A 26 -24.56 14.05 10.40
N GLY A 27 -25.77 13.48 10.31
CA GLY A 27 -26.40 13.04 9.06
C GLY A 27 -26.44 11.52 8.90
N THR A 28 -26.81 11.06 7.70
CA THR A 28 -26.96 9.65 7.39
C THR A 28 -25.59 9.01 7.14
N ARG A 29 -25.35 7.83 7.74
CA ARG A 29 -24.17 7.02 7.42
C ARG A 29 -24.25 6.53 5.97
N PRO A 30 -23.13 6.35 5.26
CA PRO A 30 -23.15 5.74 3.93
C PRO A 30 -23.81 4.35 3.95
N ASP A 31 -24.33 3.93 2.79
CA ASP A 31 -24.75 2.54 2.57
C ASP A 31 -23.58 1.59 2.87
N GLU A 32 -23.87 0.33 3.15
CA GLU A 32 -22.83 -0.67 3.44
C GLU A 32 -22.94 -1.90 2.54
N LYS A 33 -21.79 -2.53 2.29
CA LYS A 33 -21.71 -3.86 1.67
C LYS A 33 -20.67 -4.69 2.41
N LEU A 34 -21.15 -5.69 3.14
CA LEU A 34 -20.36 -6.59 3.98
C LEU A 34 -20.86 -8.03 3.88
N ALA A 35 -20.02 -9.05 4.05
CA ALA A 35 -18.56 -9.00 3.95
C ALA A 35 -18.16 -9.12 2.47
N LEU A 36 -17.15 -8.38 2.02
CA LEU A 36 -16.62 -8.50 0.66
C LEU A 36 -15.24 -9.14 0.69
N ILE A 37 -15.10 -10.33 0.12
CA ILE A 37 -13.81 -10.98 -0.06
C ILE A 37 -13.29 -10.62 -1.45
N LEU A 38 -12.16 -9.92 -1.50
CA LEU A 38 -11.48 -9.58 -2.75
C LEU A 38 -10.37 -10.58 -2.99
N GLU A 39 -10.40 -11.21 -4.16
CA GLU A 39 -9.41 -12.20 -4.57
C GLU A 39 -8.56 -11.62 -5.70
N THR A 40 -7.25 -11.80 -5.60
CA THR A 40 -6.34 -11.54 -6.72
C THR A 40 -6.01 -12.85 -7.41
N GLU A 41 -6.40 -12.94 -8.68
CA GLU A 41 -6.09 -14.08 -9.53
C GLU A 41 -4.58 -14.17 -9.81
N PRO A 42 -4.03 -15.39 -9.99
CA PRO A 42 -2.67 -15.56 -10.49
C PRO A 42 -2.47 -14.87 -11.85
N SER A 43 -1.31 -14.26 -12.03
CA SER A 43 -0.88 -13.67 -13.30
C SER A 43 0.34 -14.41 -13.87
N GLU A 44 0.88 -13.91 -14.98
CA GLU A 44 2.16 -14.39 -15.52
C GLU A 44 3.32 -14.12 -14.57
N ASP A 45 3.30 -12.98 -13.87
CA ASP A 45 4.37 -12.52 -12.98
C ASP A 45 4.15 -12.86 -11.51
N TYR A 46 2.96 -13.29 -11.10
CA TYR A 46 2.71 -13.66 -9.72
C TYR A 46 1.75 -14.85 -9.54
N ALA A 47 2.10 -15.75 -8.64
CA ALA A 47 1.16 -16.76 -8.13
C ALA A 47 1.55 -17.24 -6.72
N LEU A 48 0.56 -17.47 -5.87
CA LEU A 48 0.73 -18.32 -4.70
C LEU A 48 0.73 -19.79 -5.17
N LEU A 49 1.86 -20.48 -5.05
CA LEU A 49 2.00 -21.85 -5.55
C LEU A 49 1.49 -22.86 -4.53
N ASP A 50 1.95 -22.75 -3.29
CA ASP A 50 1.57 -23.61 -2.18
C ASP A 50 1.77 -22.90 -0.84
N SER A 51 1.14 -23.40 0.22
CA SER A 51 1.24 -22.84 1.56
C SER A 51 1.05 -23.89 2.64
N GLY A 52 1.69 -23.68 3.80
CA GLY A 52 1.55 -24.55 4.97
C GLY A 52 2.79 -24.51 5.87
N ASN A 53 2.68 -25.14 7.04
CA ASN A 53 3.74 -25.18 8.06
C ASN A 53 4.31 -23.79 8.43
N GLY A 54 3.46 -22.75 8.41
CA GLY A 54 3.88 -21.38 8.70
C GLY A 54 4.69 -20.71 7.58
N GLN A 55 4.61 -21.23 6.35
CA GLN A 55 5.33 -20.71 5.18
C GLN A 55 4.43 -20.65 3.94
N LYS A 56 4.88 -19.89 2.94
CA LYS A 56 4.29 -19.84 1.61
C LYS A 56 5.37 -19.92 0.54
N LEU A 57 5.04 -20.59 -0.56
CA LEU A 57 5.83 -20.71 -1.78
C LEU A 57 5.13 -19.90 -2.88
N GLU A 58 5.84 -18.92 -3.43
CA GLU A 58 5.29 -17.95 -4.38
C GLU A 58 6.15 -17.90 -5.64
N GLN A 59 5.52 -17.67 -6.79
CA GLN A 59 6.19 -17.30 -8.03
C GLN A 59 6.19 -15.77 -8.14
N TYR A 60 7.35 -15.16 -8.36
CA TYR A 60 7.55 -13.74 -8.63
C TYR A 60 8.41 -13.59 -9.89
N GLY A 61 7.78 -13.34 -11.03
CA GLY A 61 8.44 -13.34 -12.34
C GLY A 61 9.25 -14.62 -12.54
N PRO A 62 10.59 -14.54 -12.75
CA PRO A 62 11.43 -15.73 -12.95
C PRO A 62 11.70 -16.53 -11.67
N TYR A 63 11.41 -16.00 -10.48
CA TYR A 63 11.87 -16.58 -9.23
C TYR A 63 10.78 -17.25 -8.42
N ARG A 64 11.13 -18.40 -7.84
CA ARG A 64 10.36 -19.08 -6.80
C ARG A 64 10.88 -18.66 -5.43
N ILE A 65 10.00 -18.10 -4.61
CA ILE A 65 10.37 -17.47 -3.35
C ILE A 65 9.60 -18.13 -2.21
N VAL A 66 10.32 -18.57 -1.17
CA VAL A 66 9.73 -19.06 0.08
C VAL A 66 9.82 -17.97 1.15
N ARG A 67 8.69 -17.68 1.79
CA ARG A 67 8.59 -16.69 2.86
C ARG A 67 7.79 -17.22 4.06
N PRO A 68 8.07 -16.73 5.29
CA PRO A 68 7.22 -16.99 6.43
C PRO A 68 5.80 -16.46 6.24
N GLU A 69 4.82 -17.23 6.71
CA GLU A 69 3.40 -16.91 6.72
C GLU A 69 2.73 -17.58 7.92
N GLY A 70 2.71 -16.91 9.07
CA GLY A 70 2.31 -17.52 10.34
C GLY A 70 0.87 -18.04 10.38
N GLN A 71 -0.02 -17.51 9.52
CA GLN A 71 -1.41 -17.96 9.43
C GLN A 71 -1.59 -19.24 8.59
N ALA A 72 -0.58 -19.64 7.80
CA ALA A 72 -0.61 -20.86 7.00
C ALA A 72 -0.35 -22.10 7.90
N ILE A 73 -1.24 -22.32 8.87
CA ILE A 73 -1.13 -23.35 9.93
C ILE A 73 -1.48 -24.77 9.46
N TRP A 74 -1.91 -24.91 8.22
CA TRP A 74 -2.20 -26.20 7.56
C TRP A 74 -0.93 -26.84 7.00
N LEU A 75 -1.04 -28.08 6.48
CA LEU A 75 0.07 -28.78 5.84
C LEU A 75 0.21 -28.39 4.37
N PRO A 76 1.43 -28.24 3.82
CA PRO A 76 1.65 -28.06 2.38
C PRO A 76 0.98 -29.16 1.55
N ALA A 77 0.46 -28.80 0.37
CA ALA A 77 -0.14 -29.77 -0.53
C ALA A 77 0.88 -30.32 -1.53
N CYS A 78 1.90 -29.54 -1.87
CA CYS A 78 3.02 -30.00 -2.69
C CYS A 78 4.04 -30.79 -1.85
N ASP A 79 4.81 -31.65 -2.52
CA ASP A 79 5.90 -32.38 -1.89
C ASP A 79 7.11 -31.47 -1.60
N GLN A 80 8.04 -31.97 -0.79
CA GLN A 80 9.26 -31.23 -0.45
C GLN A 80 10.14 -30.95 -1.67
N ALA A 81 10.06 -31.77 -2.72
CA ALA A 81 10.83 -31.58 -3.94
C ALA A 81 10.38 -30.32 -4.69
N GLU A 82 9.10 -29.96 -4.64
CA GLU A 82 8.58 -28.71 -5.20
C GLU A 82 9.09 -27.49 -4.44
N TRP A 83 9.08 -27.53 -3.10
CA TRP A 83 9.61 -26.46 -2.25
C TRP A 83 11.13 -26.30 -2.37
N ALA A 84 11.87 -27.40 -2.58
CA ALA A 84 13.31 -27.38 -2.81
C ALA A 84 13.71 -26.69 -4.14
N LYS A 85 12.74 -26.41 -5.03
CA LYS A 85 12.97 -25.63 -6.26
C LYS A 85 12.99 -24.11 -6.02
N ALA A 86 12.87 -23.64 -4.78
CA ALA A 86 12.96 -22.23 -4.45
C ALA A 86 14.33 -21.63 -4.85
N ASP A 87 14.29 -20.48 -5.52
CA ASP A 87 15.46 -19.69 -5.87
C ASP A 87 15.89 -18.79 -4.70
N ALA A 88 14.94 -18.38 -3.87
CA ALA A 88 15.19 -17.57 -2.68
C ALA A 88 14.33 -18.03 -1.49
N VAL A 89 14.93 -18.05 -0.30
CA VAL A 89 14.26 -18.39 0.96
C VAL A 89 14.56 -17.29 1.97
N PHE A 90 13.52 -16.63 2.49
CA PHE A 90 13.70 -15.67 3.58
C PHE A 90 13.83 -16.40 4.92
N THR A 91 14.87 -16.05 5.66
CA THR A 91 15.15 -16.56 7.02
C THR A 91 15.37 -15.39 7.97
N GLY A 92 14.97 -15.49 9.23
CA GLY A 92 15.16 -14.40 10.21
C GLY A 92 13.91 -14.10 11.02
N ASN A 93 13.81 -12.87 11.54
CA ASN A 93 12.61 -12.45 12.27
C ASN A 93 11.41 -12.46 11.31
N THR A 94 10.34 -13.13 11.72
CA THR A 94 9.10 -13.33 10.97
C THR A 94 8.11 -12.16 11.12
N ASP A 95 8.37 -11.20 12.00
CA ASP A 95 7.60 -9.95 12.08
C ASP A 95 7.66 -9.19 10.74
N GLU A 96 6.66 -8.35 10.44
CA GLU A 96 6.60 -7.65 9.15
C GLU A 96 7.78 -6.73 8.89
N GLU A 97 8.23 -6.04 9.93
CA GLU A 97 9.43 -5.19 9.96
C GLU A 97 10.65 -5.93 10.53
N GLY A 98 10.57 -7.25 10.65
CA GLY A 98 11.64 -8.09 11.16
C GLY A 98 12.85 -8.11 10.22
N ILE A 99 14.04 -7.85 10.77
CA ILE A 99 15.28 -8.01 10.01
C ILE A 99 15.54 -9.51 9.80
N GLY A 100 15.85 -9.87 8.56
CA GLY A 100 16.25 -11.21 8.18
C GLY A 100 17.30 -11.22 7.08
N ARG A 101 17.48 -12.39 6.48
CA ARG A 101 18.46 -12.68 5.43
C ARG A 101 17.82 -13.57 4.38
N TRP A 102 18.13 -13.26 3.13
CA TRP A 102 17.78 -14.10 1.99
C TRP A 102 18.87 -15.16 1.78
N HIS A 103 18.45 -16.41 1.74
CA HIS A 103 19.27 -17.54 1.34
C HIS A 103 18.94 -17.91 -0.12
N PHE A 104 19.95 -18.11 -0.95
CA PHE A 104 19.80 -18.45 -2.37
C PHE A 104 20.36 -19.86 -2.63
N PRO A 105 19.52 -20.93 -2.56
CA PRO A 105 20.02 -22.31 -2.55
C PRO A 105 20.74 -22.75 -3.82
N ARG A 106 20.42 -22.14 -4.96
CA ARG A 106 20.94 -22.52 -6.29
C ARG A 106 22.16 -21.70 -6.68
N GLN A 107 22.03 -20.38 -6.68
CA GLN A 107 23.08 -19.44 -7.05
C GLN A 107 22.80 -18.07 -6.43
N PRO A 108 23.81 -17.22 -6.20
CA PRO A 108 23.59 -15.84 -5.79
C PRO A 108 22.70 -15.09 -6.78
N LEU A 109 21.69 -14.38 -6.27
CA LEU A 109 20.80 -13.54 -7.06
C LEU A 109 21.15 -12.06 -6.87
N GLY A 110 20.88 -11.26 -7.91
CA GLY A 110 20.97 -9.80 -7.83
C GLY A 110 19.91 -9.21 -6.89
N GLU A 111 20.06 -7.92 -6.56
CA GLU A 111 19.13 -7.24 -5.65
C GLU A 111 17.69 -7.16 -6.22
N THR A 112 17.56 -7.02 -7.54
CA THR A 112 16.28 -6.77 -8.22
C THR A 112 16.05 -7.69 -9.41
N TRP A 113 14.78 -7.83 -9.79
CA TRP A 113 14.35 -8.53 -11.01
C TRP A 113 13.12 -7.85 -11.61
N PRO A 114 12.93 -7.95 -12.95
CA PRO A 114 11.76 -7.39 -13.59
C PRO A 114 10.50 -8.18 -13.24
N MET A 115 9.40 -7.45 -13.06
CA MET A 115 8.04 -7.92 -12.95
C MET A 115 7.12 -6.98 -13.73
N ALA A 116 5.90 -7.39 -14.02
CA ALA A 116 4.87 -6.49 -14.51
C ALA A 116 3.51 -6.73 -13.83
N TYR A 117 2.71 -5.67 -13.79
CA TYR A 117 1.29 -5.73 -13.50
C TYR A 117 0.55 -5.05 -14.63
N ASP A 118 -0.29 -5.80 -15.34
CA ASP A 118 -1.09 -5.28 -16.47
C ASP A 118 -0.22 -4.51 -17.49
N GLY A 119 0.98 -5.04 -17.78
CA GLY A 119 1.95 -4.42 -18.68
C GLY A 119 2.68 -3.19 -18.13
N ILE A 120 2.49 -2.79 -16.86
CA ILE A 120 3.35 -1.81 -16.17
C ILE A 120 4.54 -2.57 -15.58
N PRO A 121 5.76 -2.40 -16.13
CA PRO A 121 6.93 -3.04 -15.57
C PRO A 121 7.38 -2.32 -14.28
N PHE A 122 7.83 -3.10 -13.30
CA PHE A 122 8.42 -2.64 -12.05
C PHE A 122 9.45 -3.66 -11.56
N LEU A 123 10.19 -3.33 -10.50
CA LEU A 123 11.20 -4.21 -9.93
C LEU A 123 10.69 -4.94 -8.69
N GLY A 124 10.72 -6.27 -8.73
CA GLY A 124 10.83 -7.07 -7.51
C GLY A 124 12.21 -6.84 -6.88
N ARG A 125 12.30 -6.87 -5.54
CA ARG A 125 13.52 -6.52 -4.82
C ARG A 125 13.73 -7.34 -3.56
N PHE A 126 14.89 -7.95 -3.42
CA PHE A 126 15.35 -8.51 -2.15
C PHE A 126 15.83 -7.38 -1.23
N THR A 127 15.28 -7.34 -0.02
CA THR A 127 15.67 -6.36 1.00
C THR A 127 16.09 -7.06 2.29
N SER A 128 16.49 -6.30 3.31
CA SER A 128 16.75 -6.86 4.64
C SER A 128 15.48 -7.31 5.38
N PHE A 129 14.30 -7.07 4.80
CA PHE A 129 12.98 -7.47 5.32
C PHE A 129 12.34 -8.53 4.39
N ARG A 130 11.23 -9.12 4.85
CA ARG A 130 10.49 -10.17 4.13
C ARG A 130 9.77 -9.68 2.86
N HIS A 131 9.58 -8.37 2.70
CA HIS A 131 8.88 -7.80 1.56
C HIS A 131 9.75 -7.81 0.30
N VAL A 132 9.15 -8.09 -0.85
CA VAL A 132 9.84 -8.25 -2.14
C VAL A 132 9.59 -7.09 -3.11
N GLY A 133 9.20 -5.92 -2.60
CA GLY A 133 8.99 -4.71 -3.41
C GLY A 133 7.59 -4.58 -4.02
N VAL A 134 6.69 -5.54 -3.80
CA VAL A 134 5.29 -5.47 -4.22
C VAL A 134 4.40 -6.33 -3.31
N PHE A 135 3.15 -5.92 -3.17
CA PHE A 135 2.06 -6.65 -2.52
C PHE A 135 1.02 -7.02 -3.59
N PRO A 136 1.15 -8.18 -4.26
CA PRO A 136 0.35 -8.52 -5.43
C PRO A 136 -1.16 -8.55 -5.18
N GLU A 137 -1.59 -8.91 -3.98
CA GLU A 137 -2.98 -8.89 -3.54
C GLU A 137 -3.68 -7.53 -3.71
N GLN A 138 -2.90 -6.44 -3.73
CA GLN A 138 -3.40 -5.07 -3.90
C GLN A 138 -3.90 -4.82 -5.34
N ALA A 139 -3.65 -5.73 -6.28
CA ALA A 139 -4.13 -5.68 -7.65
C ALA A 139 -5.65 -5.48 -7.75
N ALA A 140 -6.43 -6.05 -6.82
CA ALA A 140 -7.89 -5.85 -6.78
C ALA A 140 -8.28 -4.37 -6.57
N HIS A 141 -7.51 -3.63 -5.75
CA HIS A 141 -7.70 -2.20 -5.53
C HIS A 141 -7.19 -1.37 -6.71
N TRP A 142 -6.05 -1.76 -7.30
CA TRP A 142 -5.49 -1.09 -8.48
C TRP A 142 -6.45 -1.15 -9.68
N ALA A 143 -7.05 -2.31 -9.93
CA ALA A 143 -8.03 -2.50 -10.99
C ALA A 143 -9.27 -1.61 -10.78
N THR A 144 -9.76 -1.52 -9.54
CA THR A 144 -10.91 -0.64 -9.24
C THR A 144 -10.54 0.83 -9.45
N MET A 145 -9.36 1.26 -8.99
CA MET A 145 -8.89 2.63 -9.16
C MET A 145 -8.70 3.00 -10.64
N ASP A 146 -8.07 2.14 -11.44
CA ASP A 146 -7.90 2.35 -12.88
C ASP A 146 -9.27 2.53 -13.56
N HIS A 147 -10.25 1.68 -13.22
CA HIS A 147 -11.61 1.79 -13.71
C HIS A 147 -12.28 3.12 -13.33
N LEU A 148 -12.19 3.55 -12.06
CA LEU A 148 -12.74 4.83 -11.61
C LEU A 148 -12.12 6.02 -12.33
N ILE A 149 -10.79 6.02 -12.53
CA ILE A 149 -10.08 7.11 -13.21
C ILE A 149 -10.53 7.21 -14.66
N ARG A 150 -10.58 6.09 -15.39
CA ARG A 150 -10.93 6.09 -16.83
C ARG A 150 -12.39 6.50 -17.08
N ASN A 151 -13.30 6.14 -16.17
CA ASN A 151 -14.73 6.43 -16.31
C ASN A 151 -15.13 7.79 -15.72
N ALA A 152 -14.22 8.54 -15.10
CA ALA A 152 -14.55 9.82 -14.48
C ALA A 152 -14.99 10.89 -15.49
N GLY A 153 -14.57 10.79 -16.76
CA GLY A 153 -14.88 11.77 -17.81
C GLY A 153 -14.28 13.17 -17.57
N ARG A 154 -13.32 13.29 -16.64
CA ARG A 154 -12.64 14.53 -16.24
C ARG A 154 -11.25 14.22 -15.68
N PRO A 155 -10.34 15.20 -15.57
CA PRO A 155 -9.09 15.02 -14.84
C PRO A 155 -9.34 14.56 -13.39
N VAL A 156 -8.55 13.57 -12.96
CA VAL A 156 -8.65 12.96 -11.63
C VAL A 156 -7.35 13.21 -10.87
N ARG A 157 -7.46 13.70 -9.64
CA ARG A 157 -6.33 13.86 -8.71
C ARG A 157 -6.30 12.71 -7.71
N VAL A 158 -5.20 11.97 -7.69
CA VAL A 158 -4.99 10.82 -6.80
C VAL A 158 -3.94 11.15 -5.74
N LEU A 159 -4.25 10.87 -4.48
CA LEU A 159 -3.29 10.89 -3.37
C LEU A 159 -3.01 9.46 -2.93
N ASN A 160 -1.76 9.03 -2.97
CA ASN A 160 -1.31 7.73 -2.46
C ASN A 160 -0.45 7.93 -1.21
N LEU A 161 -0.98 7.58 -0.04
CA LEU A 161 -0.33 7.71 1.26
C LEU A 161 0.28 6.37 1.68
N PHE A 162 1.48 6.41 2.26
CA PHE A 162 2.28 5.21 2.55
C PHE A 162 2.57 4.42 1.27
N GLY A 163 2.92 5.16 0.20
CA GLY A 163 2.87 4.64 -1.17
C GLY A 163 3.93 3.59 -1.51
N TYR A 164 4.92 3.34 -0.65
CA TYR A 164 5.95 2.32 -0.79
C TYR A 164 6.66 2.38 -2.15
N THR A 165 6.69 1.28 -2.91
CA THR A 165 7.34 1.18 -4.23
C THR A 165 6.49 1.76 -5.37
N GLY A 166 5.33 2.32 -5.07
CA GLY A 166 4.58 3.19 -5.97
C GLY A 166 3.80 2.51 -7.09
N VAL A 167 3.61 1.19 -7.09
CA VAL A 167 2.87 0.48 -8.16
C VAL A 167 1.45 1.07 -8.35
N ALA A 168 0.72 1.33 -7.26
CA ALA A 168 -0.59 2.01 -7.33
C ALA A 168 -0.50 3.40 -7.98
N SER A 169 0.55 4.18 -7.66
CA SER A 169 0.79 5.49 -8.28
C SER A 169 1.05 5.39 -9.78
N LEU A 170 1.76 4.35 -10.23
CA LEU A 170 2.01 4.11 -11.65
C LEU A 170 0.72 3.70 -12.38
N VAL A 171 -0.10 2.83 -11.77
CA VAL A 171 -1.42 2.47 -12.30
C VAL A 171 -2.29 3.71 -12.48
N ALA A 172 -2.40 4.56 -11.46
CA ALA A 172 -3.16 5.80 -11.52
C ALA A 172 -2.65 6.76 -12.61
N ALA A 173 -1.33 6.97 -12.68
CA ALA A 173 -0.72 7.85 -13.67
C ALA A 173 -0.89 7.34 -15.11
N ARG A 174 -0.82 6.02 -15.32
CA ARG A 174 -1.09 5.39 -16.61
C ARG A 174 -2.55 5.58 -17.02
N ALA A 175 -3.49 5.44 -16.07
CA ALA A 175 -4.92 5.66 -16.29
C ALA A 175 -5.27 7.13 -16.61
N GLY A 176 -4.33 8.07 -16.40
CA GLY A 176 -4.47 9.47 -16.77
C GLY A 176 -4.62 10.43 -15.59
N ALA A 177 -4.45 9.96 -14.36
CA ALA A 177 -4.55 10.80 -13.17
C ALA A 177 -3.30 11.67 -12.94
N GLU A 178 -3.51 12.81 -12.28
CA GLU A 178 -2.47 13.57 -11.60
C GLU A 178 -2.23 12.97 -10.23
N VAL A 179 -1.02 12.47 -9.97
CA VAL A 179 -0.72 11.67 -8.79
C VAL A 179 0.16 12.44 -7.82
N THR A 180 -0.21 12.47 -6.55
CA THR A 180 0.70 12.78 -5.45
C THR A 180 0.98 11.50 -4.68
N HIS A 181 2.25 11.13 -4.59
CA HIS A 181 2.72 9.96 -3.85
C HIS A 181 3.48 10.42 -2.62
N VAL A 182 3.13 9.87 -1.45
CA VAL A 182 3.72 10.23 -0.16
C VAL A 182 4.24 8.98 0.53
N ASP A 183 5.52 9.01 0.91
CA ASP A 183 6.14 7.99 1.75
C ASP A 183 7.17 8.64 2.69
N ALA A 184 7.31 8.13 3.91
CA ALA A 184 8.29 8.64 4.86
C ALA A 184 9.74 8.21 4.52
N SER A 185 9.89 7.08 3.82
CA SER A 185 11.17 6.52 3.44
C SER A 185 11.68 7.12 2.14
N LYS A 186 12.75 7.92 2.23
CA LYS A 186 13.48 8.39 1.04
C LYS A 186 13.92 7.22 0.14
N LYS A 187 14.22 6.06 0.73
CA LYS A 187 14.60 4.85 -0.02
C LYS A 187 13.41 4.31 -0.84
N ALA A 188 12.22 4.27 -0.25
CA ALA A 188 11.00 3.85 -0.97
C ALA A 188 10.66 4.81 -2.11
N ILE A 189 10.78 6.13 -1.88
CA ILE A 189 10.62 7.15 -2.94
C ILE A 189 11.59 6.93 -4.11
N LEU A 190 12.84 6.56 -3.84
CA LEU A 190 13.81 6.25 -4.90
C LEU A 190 13.40 4.99 -5.68
N TRP A 191 13.01 3.92 -4.99
CA TRP A 191 12.51 2.71 -5.64
C TRP A 191 11.27 2.98 -6.51
N ALA A 192 10.35 3.81 -6.04
CA ALA A 192 9.16 4.17 -6.78
C ALA A 192 9.48 4.99 -8.05
N ARG A 193 10.51 5.84 -8.00
CA ARG A 193 11.03 6.56 -9.18
C ARG A 193 11.73 5.64 -10.16
N GLU A 194 12.54 4.68 -9.68
CA GLU A 194 13.13 3.63 -10.53
C GLU A 194 12.03 2.84 -11.25
N ASN A 195 10.95 2.48 -10.56
CA ASN A 195 9.78 1.85 -11.18
C ASN A 195 9.08 2.77 -12.19
N GLN A 196 8.98 4.08 -11.94
CA GLN A 196 8.42 5.04 -12.89
C GLN A 196 9.23 5.10 -14.20
N GLU A 197 10.55 5.14 -14.08
CA GLU A 197 11.48 5.15 -15.23
C GLU A 197 11.38 3.84 -16.01
N MET A 198 11.40 2.70 -15.32
CA MET A 198 11.23 1.38 -15.92
C MET A 198 9.89 1.25 -16.65
N ALA A 199 8.81 1.81 -16.09
CA ALA A 199 7.49 1.82 -16.68
C ALA A 199 7.33 2.74 -17.91
N GLY A 200 8.36 3.53 -18.26
CA GLY A 200 8.25 4.54 -19.31
C GLY A 200 7.26 5.66 -18.97
N LEU A 201 7.00 5.88 -17.68
CA LEU A 201 6.02 6.85 -17.19
C LEU A 201 6.67 8.13 -16.66
N SER A 202 7.95 8.39 -16.97
CA SER A 202 8.69 9.56 -16.48
C SER A 202 8.06 10.91 -16.87
N ALA A 203 7.33 10.96 -17.99
CA ALA A 203 6.61 12.15 -18.43
C ALA A 203 5.22 12.33 -17.78
N LYS A 204 4.75 11.34 -17.00
CA LYS A 204 3.44 11.42 -16.32
C LYS A 204 3.50 12.32 -15.08
N PRO A 205 2.39 12.99 -14.72
CA PRO A 205 2.34 13.94 -13.61
C PRO A 205 2.31 13.23 -12.24
N ILE A 206 3.46 12.74 -11.78
CA ILE A 206 3.63 12.16 -10.44
C ILE A 206 4.49 13.07 -9.58
N ARG A 207 3.88 13.61 -8.52
CA ARG A 207 4.57 14.39 -7.48
C ARG A 207 5.02 13.45 -6.36
N TRP A 208 6.33 13.28 -6.24
CA TRP A 208 6.97 12.46 -5.20
C TRP A 208 7.28 13.26 -3.94
N ILE A 209 6.66 12.89 -2.82
CA ILE A 209 6.80 13.57 -1.54
C ILE A 209 7.40 12.62 -0.50
N CYS A 210 8.55 13.02 0.06
CA CYS A 210 9.15 12.33 1.20
C CYS A 210 8.74 13.06 2.48
N ASP A 211 7.70 12.59 3.18
CA ASP A 211 7.15 13.25 4.37
C ASP A 211 6.34 12.28 5.24
N ASP A 212 6.03 12.71 6.47
CA ASP A 212 5.02 12.05 7.29
C ASP A 212 3.62 12.24 6.68
N ALA A 213 2.86 11.16 6.56
CA ALA A 213 1.58 11.17 5.85
C ALA A 213 0.55 12.08 6.54
N THR A 214 0.43 12.01 7.87
CA THR A 214 -0.53 12.84 8.63
C THR A 214 -0.19 14.32 8.52
N LYS A 215 1.08 14.69 8.73
CA LYS A 215 1.57 16.06 8.55
C LYS A 215 1.37 16.56 7.13
N PHE A 216 1.58 15.70 6.13
CA PHE A 216 1.34 16.04 4.73
C PHE A 216 -0.13 16.39 4.49
N VAL A 217 -1.06 15.51 4.90
CA VAL A 217 -2.50 15.75 4.70
C VAL A 217 -2.96 17.01 5.45
N ALA A 218 -2.51 17.22 6.69
CA ALA A 218 -2.82 18.43 7.46
C ALA A 218 -2.31 19.73 6.79
N ARG A 219 -1.21 19.67 6.02
CA ARG A 219 -0.76 20.81 5.21
C ARG A 219 -1.58 20.99 3.94
N GLU A 220 -1.99 19.91 3.29
CA GLU A 220 -2.86 19.99 2.12
C GLU A 220 -4.23 20.58 2.49
N GLU A 221 -4.78 20.23 3.67
CA GLU A 221 -5.98 20.87 4.22
C GLU A 221 -5.80 22.38 4.37
N ARG A 222 -4.72 22.82 5.03
CA ARG A 222 -4.40 24.26 5.19
C ARG A 222 -4.20 25.00 3.87
N ARG A 223 -3.75 24.31 2.83
CA ARG A 223 -3.52 24.84 1.48
C ARG A 223 -4.75 24.78 0.57
N ASP A 224 -5.86 24.30 1.10
CA ASP A 224 -7.07 24.05 0.34
C ASP A 224 -6.88 23.07 -0.85
N SER A 225 -5.90 22.18 -0.76
CA SER A 225 -5.65 21.16 -1.79
C SER A 225 -6.65 20.02 -1.68
N ARG A 226 -7.14 19.52 -2.83
CA ARG A 226 -8.21 18.53 -2.91
C ARG A 226 -7.91 17.36 -3.85
N TYR A 227 -8.44 16.19 -3.53
CA TYR A 227 -8.21 14.94 -4.24
C TYR A 227 -9.52 14.19 -4.52
N ASP A 228 -9.57 13.51 -5.65
CA ASP A 228 -10.74 12.72 -6.08
C ASP A 228 -10.66 11.30 -5.54
N ILE A 229 -9.45 10.73 -5.50
CA ILE A 229 -9.18 9.41 -4.94
C ILE A 229 -8.06 9.53 -3.91
N ILE A 230 -8.25 8.93 -2.75
CA ILE A 230 -7.20 8.80 -1.74
C ILE A 230 -7.01 7.31 -1.43
N LEU A 231 -5.76 6.84 -1.56
CA LEU A 231 -5.32 5.53 -1.09
C LEU A 231 -4.54 5.72 0.21
N LEU A 232 -4.82 4.86 1.19
CA LEU A 232 -4.24 4.90 2.52
C LEU A 232 -3.84 3.47 2.92
N ASP A 233 -2.54 3.18 2.91
CA ASP A 233 -1.98 1.86 3.27
C ASP A 233 -1.02 1.91 4.49
N PRO A 234 -1.51 2.35 5.66
CA PRO A 234 -0.67 2.55 6.83
C PRO A 234 -0.15 1.22 7.39
N PRO A 235 1.12 1.17 7.85
CA PRO A 235 1.63 0.02 8.58
C PRO A 235 1.04 -0.04 10.00
N ALA A 236 1.20 -1.18 10.68
CA ALA A 236 0.77 -1.30 12.08
C ALA A 236 1.54 -0.35 13.01
N TYR A 237 2.85 -0.23 12.78
CA TYR A 237 3.76 0.70 13.42
C TYR A 237 4.63 1.35 12.34
N GLY A 238 5.09 2.57 12.56
CA GLY A 238 5.98 3.22 11.62
C GLY A 238 6.63 4.47 12.18
N ARG A 239 7.50 5.08 11.39
CA ARG A 239 8.11 6.37 11.73
C ARG A 239 8.13 7.34 10.56
N GLY A 240 7.80 8.60 10.84
CA GLY A 240 8.00 9.69 9.91
C GLY A 240 9.49 10.04 9.72
N PRO A 241 9.84 10.84 8.70
CA PRO A 241 11.23 11.17 8.38
C PRO A 241 11.98 11.89 9.51
N ASN A 242 11.27 12.56 10.42
CA ASN A 242 11.84 13.29 11.55
C ASN A 242 11.60 12.58 12.89
N GLY A 243 11.23 11.30 12.87
CA GLY A 243 11.01 10.47 14.06
C GLY A 243 9.61 10.57 14.64
N GLU A 244 8.64 11.13 13.91
CA GLU A 244 7.21 11.04 14.25
C GLU A 244 6.83 9.58 14.43
N ILE A 245 6.08 9.24 15.49
CA ILE A 245 5.66 7.86 15.74
C ILE A 245 4.29 7.65 15.09
N TRP A 246 4.18 6.57 14.31
CA TRP A 246 2.93 6.08 13.78
C TRP A 246 2.54 4.78 14.50
N GLN A 247 1.32 4.73 15.02
CA GLN A 247 0.66 3.54 15.55
C GLN A 247 -0.75 3.50 14.98
N LEU A 248 -1.09 2.40 14.29
CA LEU A 248 -2.33 2.31 13.51
C LEU A 248 -3.57 2.70 14.32
N PHE A 249 -3.80 2.09 15.50
CA PHE A 249 -5.03 2.36 16.26
C PHE A 249 -5.08 3.76 16.89
N ASP A 250 -3.93 4.37 17.18
CA ASP A 250 -3.87 5.69 17.78
C ASP A 250 -4.05 6.80 16.73
N ASN A 251 -3.49 6.60 15.53
CA ASN A 251 -3.39 7.66 14.52
C ASN A 251 -4.38 7.53 13.36
N LEU A 252 -4.90 6.32 13.09
CA LEU A 252 -5.79 6.08 11.96
C LEU A 252 -7.07 6.95 11.99
N PRO A 253 -7.76 7.15 13.13
CA PRO A 253 -8.95 8.00 13.16
C PRO A 253 -8.68 9.45 12.72
N GLU A 254 -7.53 10.01 13.10
CA GLU A 254 -7.14 11.38 12.72
C GLU A 254 -6.87 11.50 11.23
N ILE A 255 -6.05 10.60 10.65
CA ILE A 255 -5.69 10.70 9.24
C ILE A 255 -6.90 10.43 8.33
N VAL A 256 -7.84 9.57 8.73
CA VAL A 256 -9.07 9.32 7.96
C VAL A 256 -9.97 10.56 7.95
N ASP A 257 -10.14 11.24 9.08
CA ASP A 257 -10.92 12.49 9.13
C ASP A 257 -10.25 13.63 8.33
N LEU A 258 -8.92 13.67 8.34
CA LEU A 258 -8.12 14.56 7.49
C LEU A 258 -8.29 14.23 5.99
N CYS A 259 -8.27 12.95 5.61
CA CYS A 259 -8.48 12.52 4.22
C CYS A 259 -9.86 12.97 3.72
N ARG A 260 -10.90 12.89 4.56
CA ARG A 260 -12.23 13.42 4.22
C ARG A 260 -12.19 14.93 3.92
N SER A 261 -11.48 15.73 4.71
CA SER A 261 -11.52 17.20 4.56
C SER A 261 -10.80 17.69 3.31
N ILE A 262 -9.91 16.88 2.73
CA ILE A 262 -9.21 17.16 1.48
C ILE A 262 -9.86 16.48 0.25
N LEU A 263 -11.12 16.05 0.33
CA LEU A 263 -11.84 15.54 -0.85
C LEU A 263 -12.35 16.67 -1.75
N THR A 264 -12.30 16.46 -3.06
CA THR A 264 -12.93 17.38 -4.03
C THR A 264 -14.45 17.44 -3.83
N PRO A 265 -15.14 18.43 -4.41
CA PRO A 265 -16.62 18.47 -4.40
C PRO A 265 -17.30 17.29 -5.12
N LYS A 266 -16.57 16.55 -5.95
CA LYS A 266 -17.07 15.37 -6.68
C LYS A 266 -16.11 14.19 -6.49
N PRO A 267 -15.83 13.76 -5.25
CA PRO A 267 -14.83 12.72 -5.01
C PRO A 267 -15.29 11.40 -5.63
N LEU A 268 -14.36 10.47 -5.85
CA LEU A 268 -14.65 9.16 -6.41
C LEU A 268 -14.54 8.07 -5.35
N ALA A 269 -13.44 8.04 -4.57
CA ALA A 269 -13.24 7.00 -3.57
C ALA A 269 -12.20 7.36 -2.50
N VAL A 270 -12.31 6.72 -1.34
CA VAL A 270 -11.22 6.60 -0.36
C VAL A 270 -11.03 5.13 -0.03
N VAL A 271 -9.81 4.63 -0.21
CA VAL A 271 -9.45 3.22 0.01
C VAL A 271 -8.48 3.14 1.18
N LEU A 272 -8.83 2.39 2.20
CA LEU A 272 -7.99 2.07 3.35
C LEU A 272 -7.66 0.57 3.32
N THR A 273 -6.38 0.24 3.37
CA THR A 273 -5.87 -1.12 3.56
C THR A 273 -5.11 -1.22 4.88
N ALA A 274 -5.13 -2.40 5.50
CA ALA A 274 -4.44 -2.65 6.75
C ALA A 274 -3.94 -4.10 6.85
N TYR A 275 -2.64 -4.27 7.05
CA TYR A 275 -1.98 -5.57 7.23
C TYR A 275 -2.03 -6.09 8.69
N SER A 276 -2.67 -5.35 9.60
CA SER A 276 -2.84 -5.75 11.00
C SER A 276 -4.03 -6.72 11.18
N ILE A 277 -3.82 -7.98 10.81
CA ILE A 277 -4.85 -9.05 10.82
C ILE A 277 -5.41 -9.35 12.22
N ARG A 278 -4.79 -8.85 13.31
CA ARG A 278 -5.34 -9.03 14.66
C ARG A 278 -6.65 -8.25 14.89
N ALA A 279 -6.94 -7.23 14.07
CA ALA A 279 -8.24 -6.57 14.07
C ALA A 279 -9.21 -7.25 13.11
N SER A 280 -10.50 -7.15 13.40
CA SER A 280 -11.54 -7.46 12.41
C SER A 280 -11.65 -6.31 11.40
N PHE A 281 -11.94 -6.61 10.14
CA PHE A 281 -12.29 -5.58 9.15
C PHE A 281 -13.47 -4.70 9.60
N PHE A 282 -14.33 -5.19 10.53
CA PHE A 282 -15.39 -4.38 11.13
C PHE A 282 -14.85 -3.12 11.84
N ALA A 283 -13.66 -3.16 12.45
CA ALA A 283 -13.10 -2.00 13.13
C ALA A 283 -12.82 -0.84 12.14
N ILE A 284 -12.18 -1.14 11.01
CA ILE A 284 -11.92 -0.15 9.96
C ILE A 284 -13.18 0.17 9.13
N HIS A 285 -14.16 -0.76 9.06
CA HIS A 285 -15.46 -0.52 8.45
C HIS A 285 -16.24 0.57 9.19
N GLU A 286 -16.43 0.40 10.51
CA GLU A 286 -17.19 1.34 11.32
C GLU A 286 -16.49 2.71 11.37
N LEU A 287 -15.16 2.74 11.45
CA LEU A 287 -14.38 3.98 11.35
C LEU A 287 -14.67 4.71 10.04
N MET A 288 -14.62 4.01 8.90
CA MET A 288 -14.89 4.61 7.60
C MET A 288 -16.34 5.08 7.49
N ARG A 289 -17.33 4.30 7.95
CA ARG A 289 -18.73 4.74 7.92
C ARG A 289 -18.98 5.98 8.77
N ASP A 290 -18.38 6.06 9.95
CA ASP A 290 -18.48 7.25 10.80
C ASP A 290 -17.78 8.45 10.17
N ALA A 291 -16.55 8.26 9.68
CA ALA A 291 -15.79 9.31 9.04
C ALA A 291 -16.51 9.88 7.82
N PHE A 292 -17.18 9.05 7.00
CA PHE A 292 -17.85 9.44 5.76
C PHE A 292 -19.35 9.75 5.90
N THR A 293 -19.88 9.85 7.14
CA THR A 293 -21.27 10.24 7.42
C THR A 293 -21.65 11.59 6.79
N GLY A 294 -22.83 11.65 6.16
CA GLY A 294 -23.35 12.85 5.49
C GLY A 294 -22.81 13.12 4.09
N LEU A 295 -21.94 12.26 3.54
CA LEU A 295 -21.48 12.35 2.13
C LEU A 295 -22.25 11.42 1.17
N GLY A 296 -23.20 10.64 1.68
CA GLY A 296 -23.82 9.56 0.89
C GLY A 296 -22.79 8.49 0.52
N GLY A 297 -22.95 7.88 -0.65
CA GLY A 297 -22.03 6.82 -1.10
C GLY A 297 -22.26 5.49 -0.39
N ARG A 298 -21.28 4.60 -0.55
CA ARG A 298 -21.27 3.26 0.05
C ARG A 298 -19.90 2.94 0.63
N VAL A 299 -19.86 2.31 1.80
CA VAL A 299 -18.67 1.69 2.36
C VAL A 299 -18.70 0.18 2.11
N GLU A 300 -17.66 -0.32 1.46
CA GLU A 300 -17.43 -1.74 1.20
C GLU A 300 -16.23 -2.19 2.03
N SER A 301 -16.32 -3.31 2.75
CA SER A 301 -15.19 -3.79 3.55
C SER A 301 -15.14 -5.31 3.65
N GLY A 302 -13.95 -5.82 3.94
CA GLY A 302 -13.68 -7.24 4.14
C GLY A 302 -12.19 -7.52 4.06
N GLU A 303 -11.83 -8.61 3.38
CA GLU A 303 -10.46 -9.12 3.33
C GLU A 303 -9.97 -9.28 1.89
N LEU A 304 -8.65 -9.13 1.71
CA LEU A 304 -7.93 -9.47 0.50
C LEU A 304 -7.32 -10.85 0.66
N ILE A 305 -7.60 -11.74 -0.28
CA ILE A 305 -7.07 -13.11 -0.27
C ILE A 305 -6.25 -13.39 -1.52
N LEU A 306 -5.34 -14.35 -1.36
CA LEU A 306 -4.64 -15.03 -2.44
C LEU A 306 -5.07 -16.49 -2.45
N ARG A 307 -5.42 -17.04 -3.62
CA ARG A 307 -5.73 -18.45 -3.76
C ARG A 307 -4.56 -19.20 -4.34
N GLU A 308 -4.14 -20.25 -3.63
CA GLU A 308 -2.99 -21.04 -4.08
C GLU A 308 -3.35 -21.92 -5.30
N ARG A 309 -2.36 -22.23 -6.13
CA ARG A 309 -2.51 -23.15 -7.26
C ARG A 309 -2.56 -24.62 -6.85
N SER A 310 -1.99 -24.99 -5.69
CA SER A 310 -1.91 -26.38 -5.24
C SER A 310 -3.27 -26.97 -4.85
N ALA A 311 -3.75 -26.71 -3.63
CA ALA A 311 -5.02 -27.24 -3.12
C ALA A 311 -6.17 -26.22 -3.14
N GLY A 312 -5.99 -25.06 -3.77
CA GLY A 312 -7.03 -24.04 -3.92
C GLY A 312 -7.42 -23.33 -2.61
N ARG A 313 -6.61 -23.46 -1.54
CA ARG A 313 -6.82 -22.76 -0.27
C ARG A 313 -6.66 -21.26 -0.45
N ALA A 314 -7.48 -20.52 0.27
CA ALA A 314 -7.39 -19.08 0.38
C ALA A 314 -6.46 -18.69 1.54
N LEU A 315 -5.52 -17.80 1.27
CA LEU A 315 -4.65 -17.17 2.25
C LEU A 315 -5.04 -15.69 2.36
N SER A 316 -5.62 -15.29 3.50
CA SER A 316 -5.92 -13.88 3.76
C SER A 316 -4.62 -13.09 3.94
N THR A 317 -4.60 -11.84 3.48
CA THR A 317 -3.38 -11.02 3.44
C THR A 317 -3.55 -9.71 4.18
N SER A 318 -4.65 -9.01 3.94
CA SER A 318 -4.93 -7.71 4.52
C SER A 318 -6.43 -7.47 4.63
N LEU A 319 -6.78 -6.54 5.49
CA LEU A 319 -8.12 -5.99 5.61
C LEU A 319 -8.25 -4.80 4.68
N PHE A 320 -9.46 -4.52 4.19
CA PHE A 320 -9.73 -3.26 3.51
C PHE A 320 -11.08 -2.66 3.91
N SER A 321 -11.17 -1.34 3.77
CA SER A 321 -12.41 -0.60 3.77
C SER A 321 -12.35 0.51 2.73
N ARG A 322 -13.33 0.56 1.84
CA ARG A 322 -13.40 1.52 0.73
C ARG A 322 -14.72 2.25 0.77
N TRP A 323 -14.66 3.57 0.91
CA TRP A 323 -15.80 4.43 0.61
C TRP A 323 -15.79 4.79 -0.88
N VAL A 324 -16.93 4.62 -1.55
CA VAL A 324 -17.15 5.00 -2.94
C VAL A 324 -18.27 6.03 -2.98
N ALA A 325 -18.06 7.13 -3.70
CA ALA A 325 -19.08 8.15 -3.89
C ALA A 325 -20.25 7.64 -4.74
N GLN A 326 -21.40 8.31 -4.62
CA GLN A 326 -22.55 8.10 -5.52
C GLN A 326 -22.35 8.81 -6.86
#